data_AF-A0AAN7SG50-F1
#
_entry.id   AF-A0AAN7SG50-F1
#
_cell.length_a   1.000
_cell.length_b   1.000
_cell.length_c   1.000
_cell.angle_alpha   90.00
_cell.angle_beta   90.00
_cell.angle_gamma   90.00
#
_symmetry.space_group_name_H-M   'P 1'
#
loop_
_entity.id
_entity.type
_entity.pdbx_description
1 polymer ?
#
loop_
_entity_poly.entity_id
_entity_poly.type
_entity_poly.pdbx_seq_one_letter_code
_entity_poly.pdbx_strand_id
1 'polypeptide(L)'
;MMRVNCLTTDELDWELITRNLDPTNRKVDEKRKLLRGQLNLEKRNSTFASSYTRVSLDVVQELSYCQTKLDELKTLVQGFEDKPLSTEFNKLTTKIEHVERRLDYISSSIDDVNKPEWTILKDLCFQLIESLSEVAEGDEIHHNDLLSVIEISEQQGTSALATTLLNANPVPEVISNPTVQPSHSSPHTSSRRVDFDLSDRIEQFSNRLQNLNLSPAKKAIQFFSQQICCFFILMEKPTFEVASNIKEDLVHLKEWISHQPHIIARTDDQWIYIFFRGCKCSLQRTKEKIEKYYTLKTALPEFFGDRDPLLPNIQTILSLGLLIPLPKASNSSARYFFHQCKFADPEKVHFTDVLKVFVMVLDVVFMEDIECSGSELYLLCDLDGFNVHHLAQATPSLCKKGVTFLRDGFPGRPQGFYFLNFPSILDHIFNTVKPLLGKKLSSRIKIYKTNDDQLFNDVPDVVLPKELGGKGKSIEELKIEWKQKIESYRNWFVEDIKYGCDESKRVGSFLTDSDLFGIEGSFKKLTID
;
A
#
# COMPACT_ATOMS: atom_id res chain seq x y z
N MET A 1 -15.65 14.58 -5.10
CA MET A 1 -16.56 15.66 -4.64
C MET A 1 -17.06 16.33 -5.90
N MET A 2 -18.37 16.34 -6.12
CA MET A 2 -19.01 16.84 -7.33
C MET A 2 -18.44 18.20 -7.74
N ARG A 3 -17.89 18.30 -8.96
CA ARG A 3 -17.35 19.56 -9.49
C ARG A 3 -18.49 20.45 -9.97
N VAL A 4 -19.04 21.26 -9.06
CA VAL A 4 -20.20 22.14 -9.30
C VAL A 4 -20.08 23.05 -10.55
N ASN A 5 -18.86 23.36 -11.02
CA ASN A 5 -18.66 24.13 -12.25
C ASN A 5 -18.96 23.36 -13.54
N CYS A 6 -18.94 22.03 -13.49
CA CYS A 6 -19.18 21.15 -14.64
C CYS A 6 -20.68 20.92 -14.90
N LEU A 7 -21.54 21.35 -13.95
CA LEU A 7 -22.98 21.18 -14.04
C LEU A 7 -23.64 22.26 -14.91
N THR A 8 -24.62 21.85 -15.70
CA THR A 8 -25.54 22.73 -16.44
C THR A 8 -26.57 23.35 -15.49
N THR A 9 -27.35 24.31 -15.99
CA THR A 9 -28.37 25.00 -15.18
C THR A 9 -29.43 24.04 -14.66
N ASP A 10 -29.90 23.09 -15.47
CA ASP A 10 -30.89 22.08 -15.08
C ASP A 10 -30.33 21.07 -14.07
N GLU A 11 -29.07 20.66 -14.21
CA GLU A 11 -28.38 19.79 -13.24
C GLU A 11 -28.20 20.50 -11.89
N LEU A 12 -27.86 21.79 -11.91
CA LEU A 12 -27.82 22.63 -10.70
C LEU A 12 -29.19 22.77 -10.04
N ASP A 13 -30.25 22.91 -10.83
CA ASP A 13 -31.62 23.04 -10.31
C ASP A 13 -32.07 21.75 -9.64
N TRP A 14 -31.78 20.60 -10.24
CA TRP A 14 -32.06 19.30 -9.66
C TRP A 14 -31.32 19.07 -8.33
N GLU A 15 -30.02 19.38 -8.27
CA GLU A 15 -29.21 19.23 -7.06
C GLU A 15 -29.67 20.16 -5.92
N LEU A 16 -30.21 21.33 -6.24
CA LEU A 16 -30.78 22.25 -5.26
C LEU A 16 -32.16 21.79 -4.77
N ILE A 17 -33.06 21.41 -5.69
CA ILE A 17 -34.42 20.96 -5.37
C ILE A 17 -34.40 19.73 -4.46
N THR A 18 -33.57 18.73 -4.78
CA THR A 18 -33.44 17.50 -3.98
C THR A 18 -32.88 17.72 -2.57
N ARG A 19 -32.36 18.92 -2.29
CA ARG A 19 -31.86 19.38 -0.99
C ARG A 19 -32.77 20.43 -0.34
N ASN A 20 -34.00 20.58 -0.82
CA ASN A 20 -34.98 21.57 -0.37
C ASN A 20 -34.48 23.02 -0.47
N LEU A 21 -33.63 23.30 -1.47
CA LEU A 21 -33.19 24.65 -1.80
C LEU A 21 -33.91 25.13 -3.06
N ASP A 22 -34.52 26.32 -3.00
CA ASP A 22 -35.24 26.90 -4.13
C ASP A 22 -34.26 27.50 -5.16
N PRO A 23 -34.19 26.97 -6.40
CA PRO A 23 -33.36 27.53 -7.46
C PRO A 23 -34.00 28.71 -8.20
N THR A 24 -35.29 29.02 -7.96
CA THR A 24 -36.09 29.96 -8.75
C THR A 24 -35.50 31.37 -8.71
N ASN A 25 -35.48 32.06 -9.87
CA ASN A 25 -34.96 33.42 -10.03
C ASN A 25 -33.48 33.63 -9.64
N ARG A 26 -32.68 32.56 -9.51
CA ARG A 26 -31.24 32.65 -9.20
C ARG A 26 -30.38 32.58 -10.44
N LYS A 27 -29.31 33.38 -10.47
CA LYS A 27 -28.28 33.28 -11.53
C LYS A 27 -27.45 32.01 -11.35
N VAL A 28 -26.85 31.50 -12.43
CA VAL A 28 -26.03 30.26 -12.40
C VAL A 28 -24.95 30.30 -11.32
N ASP A 29 -24.24 31.42 -11.16
CA ASP A 29 -23.19 31.53 -10.14
C ASP A 29 -23.73 31.53 -8.70
N GLU A 30 -24.94 32.04 -8.49
CA GLU A 30 -25.63 31.98 -7.19
C GLU A 30 -26.04 30.54 -6.87
N LYS A 31 -26.58 29.82 -7.86
CA LYS A 31 -26.91 28.38 -7.75
C LYS A 31 -25.66 27.56 -7.39
N ARG A 32 -24.54 27.80 -8.10
CA ARG A 32 -23.25 27.16 -7.80
C ARG A 32 -22.73 27.48 -6.40
N LYS A 33 -22.85 28.74 -5.97
CA LYS A 33 -22.41 29.16 -4.63
C LYS A 33 -23.24 28.50 -3.54
N LEU A 34 -24.57 28.42 -3.72
CA LEU A 34 -25.47 27.72 -2.81
C LEU A 34 -25.17 26.24 -2.73
N LEU A 35 -25.05 25.56 -3.88
CA LEU A 35 -24.78 24.13 -3.92
C LEU A 35 -23.43 23.80 -3.27
N ARG A 36 -22.37 24.60 -3.51
CA ARG A 36 -21.09 24.44 -2.81
C ARG A 36 -21.22 24.62 -1.30
N GLY A 37 -21.97 25.63 -0.87
CA GLY A 37 -22.26 25.86 0.54
C GLY A 37 -22.93 24.64 1.18
N GLN A 38 -23.94 24.11 0.51
CA GLN A 38 -24.70 22.95 0.96
C GLN A 38 -23.87 21.67 1.00
N LEU A 39 -23.12 21.37 -0.06
CA LEU A 39 -22.18 20.23 -0.11
C LEU A 39 -21.12 20.33 1.01
N ASN A 40 -20.67 21.54 1.35
CA ASN A 40 -19.75 21.75 2.46
C ASN A 40 -20.42 21.53 3.84
N LEU A 41 -21.70 21.86 4.00
CA LEU A 41 -22.46 21.57 5.23
C LEU A 41 -22.69 20.07 5.39
N GLU A 42 -23.12 19.38 4.33
CA GLU A 42 -23.27 17.90 4.29
C GLU A 42 -21.97 17.20 4.64
N LYS A 43 -20.84 17.72 4.17
CA LYS A 43 -19.51 17.18 4.48
C LYS A 43 -19.12 17.35 5.95
N ARG A 44 -19.60 18.40 6.62
CA ARG A 44 -19.32 18.67 8.05
C ARG A 44 -20.23 17.91 8.99
N ASN A 45 -21.43 17.55 8.53
CA ASN A 45 -22.40 16.83 9.33
C ASN A 45 -23.14 15.77 8.50
N SER A 46 -22.75 14.50 8.67
CA SER A 46 -23.23 13.39 7.84
C SER A 46 -24.74 13.09 8.00
N THR A 47 -25.37 13.55 9.09
CA THR A 47 -26.83 13.43 9.28
C THR A 47 -27.64 14.55 8.61
N PHE A 48 -26.96 15.58 8.08
CA PHE A 48 -27.61 16.71 7.43
C PHE A 48 -28.26 16.30 6.09
N ALA A 49 -27.61 15.41 5.33
CA ALA A 49 -28.18 14.89 4.09
C ALA A 49 -29.46 14.06 4.30
N SER A 50 -29.54 13.33 5.43
CA SER A 50 -30.74 12.57 5.82
C SER A 50 -31.86 13.43 6.41
N SER A 51 -31.60 14.72 6.69
CA SER A 51 -32.60 15.65 7.24
C SER A 51 -33.49 16.29 6.18
N TYR A 52 -33.15 16.14 4.90
CA TYR A 52 -33.96 16.68 3.82
C TYR A 52 -35.24 15.87 3.66
N THR A 53 -36.37 16.58 3.68
CA THR A 53 -37.63 16.02 3.17
C THR A 53 -37.42 15.59 1.73
N ARG A 54 -37.71 14.32 1.42
CA ARG A 54 -37.54 13.79 0.07
C ARG A 54 -38.59 14.39 -0.85
N VAL A 55 -38.15 14.93 -1.98
CA VAL A 55 -39.05 15.47 -3.00
C VAL A 55 -39.59 14.30 -3.81
N SER A 56 -40.90 14.27 -4.04
CA SER A 56 -41.52 13.30 -4.94
C SER A 56 -41.15 13.65 -6.37
N LEU A 57 -40.46 12.75 -7.07
CA LEU A 57 -40.10 12.88 -8.48
C LEU A 57 -40.91 11.89 -9.31
N ASP A 58 -41.18 12.24 -10.57
CA ASP A 58 -41.77 11.33 -11.54
C ASP A 58 -40.68 10.36 -12.04
N VAL A 59 -40.84 9.08 -11.71
CA VAL A 59 -39.86 8.02 -12.02
C VAL A 59 -39.65 7.88 -13.53
N VAL A 60 -40.73 7.94 -14.32
CA VAL A 60 -40.66 7.76 -15.78
C VAL A 60 -39.93 8.94 -16.41
N GLN A 61 -40.22 10.15 -15.95
CA GLN A 61 -39.54 11.36 -16.42
C GLN A 61 -38.04 11.34 -16.08
N GLU A 62 -37.67 10.90 -14.86
CA GLU A 62 -36.27 10.81 -14.44
C GLU A 62 -35.49 9.75 -15.24
N LEU A 63 -36.08 8.58 -15.50
CA LEU A 63 -35.45 7.55 -16.33
C LEU A 63 -35.24 8.03 -17.77
N SER A 64 -36.24 8.68 -18.37
CA SER A 64 -36.14 9.28 -19.71
C SER A 64 -35.04 10.34 -19.80
N TYR A 65 -34.90 11.18 -18.77
CA TYR A 65 -33.82 12.16 -18.68
C TYR A 65 -32.44 11.47 -18.57
N CYS A 66 -32.32 10.46 -17.70
CA CYS A 66 -31.07 9.73 -17.51
C CYS A 66 -30.63 9.01 -18.78
N GLN A 67 -31.55 8.33 -19.47
CA GLN A 67 -31.29 7.69 -20.77
C GLN A 67 -30.75 8.71 -21.78
N THR A 68 -31.46 9.82 -21.97
CA THR A 68 -31.05 10.89 -22.91
C THR A 68 -29.66 11.41 -22.58
N LYS A 69 -29.35 11.64 -21.30
CA LYS A 69 -28.04 12.14 -20.87
C LYS A 69 -26.93 11.11 -21.03
N LEU A 70 -27.20 9.84 -20.78
CA LEU A 70 -26.20 8.79 -21.00
C LEU A 70 -25.92 8.56 -22.48
N ASP A 71 -26.91 8.69 -23.36
CA ASP A 71 -26.68 8.61 -24.81
C ASP A 71 -25.82 9.79 -25.33
N GLU A 72 -26.08 11.00 -24.84
CA GLU A 72 -25.22 12.17 -25.10
C GLU A 72 -23.79 11.92 -24.61
N LEU A 73 -23.62 11.45 -23.37
CA LEU A 73 -22.31 11.19 -22.76
C LEU A 73 -21.58 10.06 -23.47
N LYS A 74 -22.28 8.99 -23.86
CA LYS A 74 -21.71 7.88 -24.63
C LYS A 74 -21.12 8.35 -25.95
N THR A 75 -21.84 9.21 -26.67
CA THR A 75 -21.35 9.80 -27.92
C THR A 75 -20.09 10.65 -27.69
N LEU A 76 -20.05 11.42 -26.60
CA LEU A 76 -18.88 12.24 -26.24
C LEU A 76 -17.67 11.38 -25.83
N VAL A 77 -17.90 10.27 -25.11
CA VAL A 77 -16.84 9.33 -24.71
C VAL A 77 -16.30 8.57 -25.92
N GLN A 78 -17.16 8.14 -26.84
CA GLN A 78 -16.76 7.44 -28.07
C GLN A 78 -16.02 8.34 -29.07
N GLY A 79 -16.31 9.64 -29.11
CA GLY A 79 -15.59 10.62 -29.94
C GLY A 79 -14.24 11.07 -29.37
N PHE A 80 -13.78 10.49 -28.26
CA PHE A 80 -12.62 10.90 -27.49
C PHE A 80 -11.35 10.13 -27.92
N GLU A 81 -11.07 10.05 -29.23
CA GLU A 81 -10.00 9.21 -29.77
C GLU A 81 -8.59 9.82 -29.70
N ASP A 82 -8.38 11.09 -29.32
CA ASP A 82 -7.03 11.68 -29.46
C ASP A 82 -6.52 12.70 -28.41
N LYS A 83 -7.26 13.12 -27.36
CA LYS A 83 -6.67 13.99 -26.27
C LYS A 83 -7.48 14.02 -24.96
N PRO A 84 -6.94 13.59 -23.81
CA PRO A 84 -7.38 14.10 -22.50
C PRO A 84 -6.49 15.22 -21.96
N LEU A 85 -6.84 16.47 -22.29
CA LEU A 85 -6.62 17.56 -21.34
C LEU A 85 -7.45 17.24 -20.09
N SER A 86 -6.79 17.00 -18.95
CA SER A 86 -7.39 16.64 -17.64
C SER A 86 -8.71 17.34 -17.27
N THR A 87 -8.98 18.52 -17.82
CA THR A 87 -10.24 19.27 -17.69
C THR A 87 -11.46 18.57 -18.31
N GLU A 88 -11.35 17.92 -19.47
CA GLU A 88 -12.49 17.29 -20.16
C GLU A 88 -12.87 15.94 -19.54
N PHE A 89 -11.88 15.10 -19.18
CA PHE A 89 -12.09 13.88 -18.41
C PHE A 89 -12.89 14.18 -17.13
N ASN A 90 -12.41 15.13 -16.32
CA ASN A 90 -13.07 15.52 -15.08
C ASN A 90 -14.49 16.06 -15.29
N LYS A 91 -14.76 16.69 -16.44
CA LYS A 91 -16.08 17.21 -16.80
C LYS A 91 -17.04 16.06 -17.14
N LEU A 92 -16.60 15.08 -17.92
CA LEU A 92 -17.39 13.91 -18.28
C LEU A 92 -17.67 13.02 -17.07
N THR A 93 -16.67 12.74 -16.23
CA THR A 93 -16.85 11.99 -14.98
C THR A 93 -17.88 12.66 -14.07
N THR A 94 -17.78 13.99 -13.89
CA THR A 94 -18.74 14.73 -13.03
C THR A 94 -20.18 14.62 -13.56
N LYS A 95 -20.36 14.57 -14.89
CA LYS A 95 -21.69 14.43 -15.49
C LYS A 95 -22.25 13.02 -15.34
N ILE A 96 -21.42 11.98 -15.49
CA ILE A 96 -21.85 10.60 -15.27
C ILE A 96 -22.21 10.38 -13.79
N GLU A 97 -21.37 10.86 -12.86
CA GLU A 97 -21.66 10.82 -11.42
C GLU A 97 -22.97 11.54 -11.06
N HIS A 98 -23.29 12.63 -11.76
CA HIS A 98 -24.56 13.34 -11.55
C HIS A 98 -25.75 12.49 -12.01
N VAL A 99 -25.69 11.86 -13.18
CA VAL A 99 -26.75 10.95 -13.66
C VAL A 99 -26.92 9.76 -12.70
N GLU A 100 -25.81 9.17 -12.24
CA GLU A 100 -25.84 8.09 -11.26
C GLU A 100 -26.57 8.49 -9.97
N ARG A 101 -26.31 9.70 -9.46
CA ARG A 101 -27.01 10.21 -8.27
C ARG A 101 -28.52 10.37 -8.49
N ARG A 102 -28.96 10.72 -9.70
CA ARG A 102 -30.40 10.79 -10.02
C ARG A 102 -31.03 9.41 -9.96
N LEU A 103 -30.37 8.41 -10.57
CA LEU A 103 -30.79 7.01 -10.51
C LEU A 103 -30.84 6.50 -9.07
N ASP A 104 -29.84 6.79 -8.24
CA ASP A 104 -29.83 6.42 -6.82
C ASP A 104 -30.95 7.13 -6.04
N TYR A 105 -31.26 8.38 -6.38
CA TYR A 105 -32.34 9.15 -5.74
C TYR A 105 -33.73 8.59 -6.02
N ILE A 106 -33.97 7.97 -7.18
CA ILE A 106 -35.26 7.33 -7.49
C ILE A 106 -35.32 5.84 -7.12
N SER A 107 -34.20 5.24 -6.72
CA SER A 107 -34.07 3.78 -6.50
C SER A 107 -35.12 3.17 -5.57
N SER A 108 -35.53 3.86 -4.50
CA SER A 108 -36.53 3.34 -3.57
C SER A 108 -37.98 3.61 -3.98
N SER A 109 -38.19 4.39 -5.04
CA SER A 109 -39.52 4.73 -5.58
C SER A 109 -39.82 3.96 -6.87
N ILE A 110 -38.90 3.10 -7.31
CA ILE A 110 -39.04 2.35 -8.55
C ILE A 110 -39.93 1.12 -8.36
N ASP A 111 -40.85 0.92 -9.30
CA ASP A 111 -41.69 -0.27 -9.36
C ASP A 111 -41.03 -1.39 -10.18
N ASP A 112 -41.60 -2.59 -10.13
CA ASP A 112 -41.08 -3.76 -10.85
C ASP A 112 -41.11 -3.59 -12.37
N VAL A 113 -41.96 -2.67 -12.88
CA VAL A 113 -42.08 -2.39 -14.32
C VAL A 113 -40.88 -1.59 -14.82
N ASN A 114 -40.46 -0.56 -14.08
CA ASN A 114 -39.38 0.34 -14.47
C ASN A 114 -37.99 -0.12 -14.00
N LYS A 115 -37.94 -1.08 -13.05
CA LYS A 115 -36.70 -1.62 -12.49
C LYS A 115 -35.69 -2.13 -13.54
N PRO A 116 -36.09 -2.85 -14.61
CA PRO A 116 -35.14 -3.28 -15.65
C PRO A 116 -34.46 -2.11 -16.36
N GLU A 117 -35.21 -1.06 -16.70
CA GLU A 117 -34.68 0.14 -17.37
C GLU A 117 -33.67 0.85 -16.48
N TRP A 118 -33.99 1.02 -15.20
CA TRP A 118 -33.06 1.59 -14.22
C TRP A 118 -31.78 0.78 -14.06
N THR A 119 -31.87 -0.55 -14.04
CA THR A 119 -30.69 -1.42 -13.98
C THR A 119 -29.81 -1.22 -15.20
N ILE A 120 -30.39 -1.18 -16.41
CA ILE A 120 -29.66 -0.92 -17.66
C ILE A 120 -28.95 0.44 -17.61
N LEU A 121 -29.63 1.47 -17.13
CA LEU A 121 -29.06 2.81 -17.00
C LEU A 121 -27.92 2.87 -15.97
N LYS A 122 -28.05 2.16 -14.84
CA LYS A 122 -26.99 2.04 -13.84
C LYS A 122 -25.76 1.32 -14.40
N ASP A 123 -25.97 0.24 -15.14
CA ASP A 123 -24.89 -0.50 -15.80
C ASP A 123 -24.20 0.37 -16.86
N LEU A 124 -24.95 1.18 -17.60
CA LEU A 124 -24.40 2.11 -18.59
C LEU A 124 -23.55 3.23 -17.95
N CYS A 125 -23.95 3.76 -16.79
CA CYS A 125 -23.10 4.68 -16.03
C CYS A 125 -21.74 4.05 -15.69
N PHE A 126 -21.75 2.79 -15.25
CA PHE A 126 -20.54 2.05 -14.91
C PHE A 126 -19.63 1.86 -16.14
N GLN A 127 -20.20 1.39 -17.26
CA GLN A 127 -19.46 1.18 -18.51
C GLN A 127 -18.81 2.47 -19.03
N LEU A 128 -19.51 3.61 -18.97
CA LEU A 128 -18.95 4.89 -19.45
C LEU A 128 -17.80 5.41 -18.58
N ILE A 129 -17.84 5.16 -17.26
CA ILE A 129 -16.72 5.50 -16.36
C ILE A 129 -15.51 4.61 -16.65
N GLU A 130 -15.74 3.32 -16.90
CA GLU A 130 -14.70 2.37 -17.29
C GLU A 130 -14.02 2.79 -18.60
N SER A 131 -14.81 3.04 -19.66
CA SER A 131 -14.27 3.50 -20.95
C SER A 131 -13.49 4.83 -20.85
N LEU A 132 -13.94 5.78 -20.02
CA LEU A 132 -13.17 7.01 -19.78
C LEU A 132 -11.84 6.74 -19.09
N SER A 133 -11.80 5.77 -18.16
CA SER A 133 -10.60 5.43 -17.41
C SER A 133 -9.55 4.76 -18.31
N GLU A 134 -9.98 3.88 -19.23
CA GLU A 134 -9.11 3.25 -20.23
C GLU A 134 -8.42 4.28 -21.14
N VAL A 135 -9.17 5.31 -21.57
CA VAL A 135 -8.61 6.41 -22.40
C VAL A 135 -7.61 7.26 -21.60
N ALA A 136 -7.84 7.47 -20.31
CA ALA A 136 -6.91 8.22 -19.45
C ALA A 136 -5.59 7.45 -19.19
N GLU A 137 -5.64 6.12 -19.09
CA GLU A 137 -4.44 5.27 -18.97
C GLU A 137 -3.57 5.31 -20.23
N GLY A 138 -4.17 5.41 -21.43
CA GLY A 138 -3.45 5.55 -22.70
C GLY A 138 -2.65 6.86 -22.82
N ASP A 139 -3.12 7.95 -22.20
CA ASP A 139 -2.47 9.26 -22.27
C ASP A 139 -1.34 9.43 -21.23
N GLU A 140 -1.41 8.75 -20.07
CA GLU A 140 -0.28 8.66 -19.12
C GLU A 140 0.93 7.93 -19.73
N ILE A 141 0.70 7.00 -20.66
CA ILE A 141 1.76 6.32 -21.43
C ILE A 141 2.44 7.33 -22.38
N HIS A 142 1.67 8.14 -23.11
CA HIS A 142 2.21 9.18 -24.00
C HIS A 142 2.85 10.37 -23.26
N HIS A 143 2.36 10.73 -22.08
CA HIS A 143 2.96 11.80 -21.27
C HIS A 143 4.32 11.38 -20.69
N ASN A 144 4.50 10.09 -20.38
CA ASN A 144 5.79 9.51 -19.99
C ASN A 144 6.80 9.48 -21.16
N ASP A 145 6.35 9.35 -22.40
CA ASP A 145 7.22 9.47 -23.59
C ASP A 145 7.72 10.91 -23.79
N LEU A 146 6.89 11.92 -23.53
CA LEU A 146 7.33 13.33 -23.55
C LEU A 146 8.37 13.66 -22.47
N LEU A 147 8.29 13.02 -21.30
CA LEU A 147 9.28 13.18 -20.23
C LEU A 147 10.64 12.55 -20.58
N SER A 148 10.65 11.48 -21.39
CA SER A 148 11.89 10.89 -21.92
C SER A 148 12.61 11.79 -22.94
N VAL A 149 11.88 12.71 -23.60
CA VAL A 149 12.46 13.72 -24.51
C VAL A 149 12.99 14.94 -23.74
N ILE A 150 12.38 15.29 -22.61
CA ILE A 150 12.80 16.42 -21.77
C ILE A 150 14.06 16.06 -20.94
N GLU A 151 14.25 14.79 -20.57
CA GLU A 151 15.46 14.33 -19.86
C GLU A 151 16.74 14.35 -20.72
N ILE A 152 16.65 14.59 -22.04
CA ILE A 152 17.81 14.75 -22.91
C ILE A 152 18.29 16.22 -22.99
N SER A 153 17.48 17.21 -22.59
CA SER A 153 17.88 18.63 -22.66
C SER A 153 18.43 19.25 -21.37
N GLU A 154 18.54 18.51 -20.26
CA GLU A 154 19.06 19.05 -18.99
C GLU A 154 20.51 18.66 -18.66
N GLN A 155 21.24 18.03 -19.58
CA GLN A 155 22.68 17.74 -19.42
C GLN A 155 23.65 18.79 -19.97
N GLN A 156 23.20 19.99 -20.37
CA GLN A 156 24.11 21.11 -20.64
C GLN A 156 23.67 22.35 -19.87
N GLY A 157 24.55 22.81 -18.98
CA GLY A 157 24.24 23.81 -17.97
C GLY A 157 24.16 25.25 -18.47
N THR A 158 23.46 26.03 -17.64
CA THR A 158 23.59 27.48 -17.37
C THR A 158 23.08 28.51 -18.39
N SER A 159 22.26 29.41 -17.84
CA SER A 159 22.25 30.88 -18.01
C SER A 159 20.97 31.47 -18.60
N ALA A 160 20.61 32.61 -18.02
CA ALA A 160 19.40 33.38 -18.20
C ALA A 160 19.24 34.04 -19.59
N LEU A 161 17.97 34.37 -19.89
CA LEU A 161 17.48 35.36 -20.87
C LEU A 161 17.81 35.11 -22.35
N ALA A 162 16.83 34.61 -23.12
CA ALA A 162 16.61 35.05 -24.50
C ALA A 162 15.24 34.63 -25.05
N THR A 163 14.32 35.58 -25.06
CA THR A 163 13.30 35.70 -26.11
C THR A 163 14.00 35.76 -27.48
N THR A 164 13.36 35.21 -28.53
CA THR A 164 13.39 35.65 -29.96
C THR A 164 13.84 34.59 -30.99
N LEU A 165 12.87 34.16 -31.83
CA LEU A 165 12.91 33.70 -33.24
C LEU A 165 13.60 32.36 -33.57
N LEU A 166 12.89 31.34 -34.10
CA LEU A 166 12.45 31.14 -35.50
C LEU A 166 13.57 31.27 -36.55
N ASN A 167 14.16 30.13 -36.96
CA ASN A 167 14.22 29.63 -38.35
C ASN A 167 15.48 28.78 -38.67
N ALA A 168 15.23 27.74 -39.48
CA ALA A 168 16.10 27.06 -40.46
C ALA A 168 17.08 25.95 -40.01
N ASN A 169 16.78 24.74 -40.51
CA ASN A 169 17.65 23.58 -40.82
C ASN A 169 18.90 23.94 -41.69
N PRO A 170 19.79 22.99 -42.06
CA PRO A 170 20.40 21.83 -41.36
C PRO A 170 21.94 21.66 -41.57
N VAL A 171 22.65 20.94 -40.64
CA VAL A 171 23.78 19.96 -40.84
C VAL A 171 25.12 20.43 -41.53
N PRO A 172 26.34 19.80 -41.42
CA PRO A 172 26.96 18.85 -40.46
C PRO A 172 28.38 19.24 -39.91
N GLU A 173 28.90 18.38 -39.01
CA GLU A 173 30.25 17.76 -39.00
C GLU A 173 31.45 18.25 -38.13
N VAL A 174 32.06 17.25 -37.47
CA VAL A 174 33.50 16.99 -37.23
C VAL A 174 34.21 17.38 -35.91
N ILE A 175 34.48 16.32 -35.13
CA ILE A 175 35.75 15.85 -34.49
C ILE A 175 36.59 16.84 -33.63
N SER A 176 36.75 16.52 -32.33
CA SER A 176 38.04 16.08 -31.70
C SER A 176 38.04 16.20 -30.16
N ASN A 177 38.36 15.07 -29.50
CA ASN A 177 39.01 15.00 -28.17
C ASN A 177 40.49 15.47 -28.30
N PRO A 178 41.27 15.82 -27.25
CA PRO A 178 41.45 14.94 -26.07
C PRO A 178 41.97 15.52 -24.72
N THR A 179 41.90 14.68 -23.68
CA THR A 179 42.82 14.47 -22.52
C THR A 179 43.28 15.64 -21.61
N VAL A 180 43.24 15.40 -20.29
CA VAL A 180 44.41 15.35 -19.36
C VAL A 180 43.97 14.80 -17.97
N GLN A 181 44.79 13.92 -17.37
CA GLN A 181 44.67 13.32 -16.03
C GLN A 181 45.33 14.21 -14.91
N PRO A 182 45.64 13.71 -13.69
CA PRO A 182 44.85 13.90 -12.46
C PRO A 182 45.61 14.68 -11.36
N SER A 183 44.94 15.12 -10.30
CA SER A 183 45.63 15.51 -9.05
C SER A 183 44.78 15.32 -7.80
N HIS A 184 45.50 15.06 -6.71
CA HIS A 184 45.10 14.46 -5.44
C HIS A 184 44.34 15.36 -4.45
N SER A 185 43.71 14.67 -3.49
CA SER A 185 43.49 15.01 -2.07
C SER A 185 42.16 15.68 -1.63
N SER A 186 41.42 14.92 -0.82
CA SER A 186 40.25 15.18 0.05
C SER A 186 40.46 16.36 1.04
N PRO A 187 39.44 16.90 1.77
CA PRO A 187 38.33 16.13 2.36
C PRO A 187 36.96 16.81 2.59
N HIS A 188 36.02 15.98 3.04
CA HIS A 188 34.75 16.30 3.71
C HIS A 188 33.65 16.98 2.89
N THR A 189 32.73 16.17 2.38
CA THR A 189 31.30 16.55 2.33
C THR A 189 30.43 15.42 2.86
N SER A 190 29.63 15.78 3.85
CA SER A 190 28.68 14.97 4.57
C SER A 190 27.62 14.37 3.64
N SER A 191 27.45 13.04 3.67
CA SER A 191 26.32 12.33 3.05
C SER A 191 24.99 12.48 3.83
N ARG A 192 24.82 13.56 4.61
CA ARG A 192 23.54 13.94 5.21
C ARG A 192 22.80 14.85 4.24
N ARG A 193 21.93 14.31 3.39
CA ARG A 193 20.75 15.00 2.77
C ARG A 193 20.13 14.13 1.67
N VAL A 194 19.58 12.98 2.03
CA VAL A 194 18.51 12.34 1.24
C VAL A 194 17.52 11.64 2.18
N ASP A 195 18.00 11.00 3.24
CA ASP A 195 17.16 10.20 4.17
C ASP A 195 16.12 11.01 4.97
N PHE A 196 16.32 12.33 5.16
CA PHE A 196 15.39 13.17 5.93
C PHE A 196 14.18 13.64 5.10
N ASP A 197 14.31 13.75 3.77
CA ASP A 197 13.27 14.34 2.91
C ASP A 197 12.06 13.40 2.72
N LEU A 198 12.26 12.08 2.67
CA LEU A 198 11.16 11.15 2.40
C LEU A 198 10.28 10.85 3.63
N SER A 199 10.89 10.73 4.81
CA SER A 199 10.15 10.60 6.08
C SER A 199 9.35 11.87 6.35
N ASP A 200 9.94 13.05 6.15
CA ASP A 200 9.26 14.34 6.26
C ASP A 200 8.15 14.48 5.21
N ARG A 201 8.31 13.95 3.99
CA ARG A 201 7.25 13.93 2.97
C ARG A 201 6.09 13.02 3.34
N ILE A 202 6.36 11.83 3.89
CA ILE A 202 5.32 10.91 4.38
C ILE A 202 4.59 11.53 5.56
N GLU A 203 5.30 12.20 6.47
CA GLU A 203 4.72 12.88 7.63
C GLU A 203 3.95 14.15 7.23
N GLN A 204 4.47 14.97 6.32
CA GLN A 204 3.75 16.11 5.76
C GLN A 204 2.52 15.69 4.95
N PHE A 205 2.60 14.58 4.21
CA PHE A 205 1.47 14.00 3.50
C PHE A 205 0.44 13.45 4.48
N SER A 206 0.86 12.69 5.50
CA SER A 206 0.04 12.28 6.65
C SER A 206 -0.70 13.45 7.28
N ASN A 207 0.01 14.53 7.58
CA ASN A 207 -0.53 15.72 8.24
C ASN A 207 -1.48 16.49 7.31
N ARG A 208 -1.20 16.57 5.99
CA ARG A 208 -2.11 17.16 5.01
C ARG A 208 -3.38 16.32 4.83
N LEU A 209 -3.26 15.00 4.94
CA LEU A 209 -4.33 14.03 4.77
C LEU A 209 -5.24 13.89 6.00
N GLN A 210 -4.70 14.00 7.22
CA GLN A 210 -5.45 14.03 8.48
C GLN A 210 -6.40 15.23 8.58
N ASN A 211 -6.10 16.31 7.85
CA ASN A 211 -6.92 17.53 7.77
C ASN A 211 -8.08 17.45 6.76
N LEU A 212 -8.28 16.30 6.10
CA LEU A 212 -9.41 16.07 5.20
C LEU A 212 -10.63 15.53 5.97
N ASN A 213 -11.76 16.25 5.90
CA ASN A 213 -13.05 15.74 6.40
C ASN A 213 -13.56 14.58 5.52
N LEU A 214 -13.16 13.36 5.87
CA LEU A 214 -13.54 12.10 5.23
C LEU A 214 -14.55 11.34 6.12
N SER A 215 -15.44 10.55 5.51
CA SER A 215 -16.33 9.64 6.25
C SER A 215 -15.49 8.60 7.02
N PRO A 216 -16.03 7.95 8.07
CA PRO A 216 -15.30 6.93 8.84
C PRO A 216 -14.69 5.83 7.95
N ALA A 217 -15.45 5.35 6.96
CA ALA A 217 -14.97 4.38 5.98
C ALA A 217 -13.82 4.92 5.11
N LYS A 218 -13.91 6.17 4.65
CA LYS A 218 -12.84 6.81 3.87
C LYS A 218 -11.59 7.12 4.70
N LYS A 219 -11.76 7.46 5.99
CA LYS A 219 -10.65 7.62 6.95
C LYS A 219 -9.95 6.29 7.20
N ALA A 220 -10.71 5.20 7.34
CA ALA A 220 -10.14 3.86 7.44
C ALA A 220 -9.36 3.51 6.16
N ILE A 221 -9.99 3.60 4.98
CA ILE A 221 -9.35 3.35 3.67
C ILE A 221 -8.07 4.17 3.51
N GLN A 222 -8.12 5.48 3.75
CA GLN A 222 -6.98 6.38 3.65
C GLN A 222 -5.87 6.02 4.64
N PHE A 223 -6.23 5.71 5.87
CA PHE A 223 -5.27 5.31 6.90
C PHE A 223 -4.59 3.98 6.50
N PHE A 224 -5.37 3.00 6.04
CA PHE A 224 -4.87 1.74 5.52
C PHE A 224 -3.94 1.96 4.34
N SER A 225 -4.34 2.80 3.39
CA SER A 225 -3.50 3.20 2.27
C SER A 225 -2.18 3.80 2.76
N GLN A 226 -2.22 4.68 3.75
CA GLN A 226 -1.02 5.30 4.28
C GLN A 226 -0.07 4.28 4.93
N GLN A 227 -0.59 3.32 5.70
CA GLN A 227 0.25 2.29 6.32
C GLN A 227 0.86 1.33 5.32
N ILE A 228 0.07 0.91 4.32
CA ILE A 228 0.54 0.09 3.21
C ILE A 228 1.61 0.86 2.41
N CYS A 229 1.40 2.15 2.18
CA CYS A 229 2.39 3.01 1.54
C CYS A 229 3.70 3.11 2.34
N CYS A 230 3.61 3.39 3.65
CA CYS A 230 4.77 3.39 4.55
C CYS A 230 5.49 2.04 4.52
N PHE A 231 4.74 0.93 4.62
CA PHE A 231 5.26 -0.42 4.56
C PHE A 231 6.17 -0.60 3.35
N PHE A 232 5.64 -0.27 2.18
CA PHE A 232 6.35 -0.42 0.93
C PHE A 232 7.55 0.55 0.84
N ILE A 233 7.39 1.84 1.14
CA ILE A 233 8.46 2.85 0.94
C ILE A 233 9.72 2.49 1.74
N LEU A 234 9.53 1.93 2.92
CA LEU A 234 10.62 1.54 3.80
C LEU A 234 11.42 0.34 3.28
N MET A 235 10.90 -0.40 2.29
CA MET A 235 11.60 -1.52 1.65
C MET A 235 12.60 -1.09 0.56
N GLU A 236 12.68 0.18 0.20
CA GLU A 236 13.32 0.62 -1.06
C GLU A 236 14.86 0.72 -1.02
N LYS A 237 15.54 0.49 0.11
CA LYS A 237 16.98 0.78 0.22
C LYS A 237 17.86 -0.04 -0.75
N PRO A 238 18.51 0.57 -1.76
CA PRO A 238 19.50 -0.10 -2.58
C PRO A 238 20.78 -0.25 -1.76
N THR A 239 21.39 -1.43 -1.78
CA THR A 239 22.78 -1.59 -1.33
C THR A 239 23.43 -2.80 -1.98
N PHE A 240 24.74 -2.76 -2.04
CA PHE A 240 25.61 -3.79 -2.58
C PHE A 240 26.17 -4.63 -1.42
N GLU A 241 26.58 -5.85 -1.72
CA GLU A 241 27.29 -6.69 -0.76
C GLU A 241 28.69 -6.14 -0.52
N VAL A 242 29.07 -6.04 0.75
CA VAL A 242 30.42 -5.61 1.14
C VAL A 242 31.28 -6.87 1.27
N ALA A 243 32.49 -6.84 0.70
CA ALA A 243 33.47 -7.90 0.92
C ALA A 243 33.75 -8.04 2.42
N SER A 244 33.59 -9.24 2.98
CA SER A 244 33.61 -9.47 4.43
C SER A 244 34.35 -10.74 4.80
N ASN A 245 35.13 -10.72 5.88
CA ASN A 245 35.66 -11.94 6.49
C ASN A 245 34.66 -12.41 7.55
N ILE A 246 33.72 -13.25 7.11
CA ILE A 246 32.54 -13.66 7.90
C ILE A 246 32.92 -14.13 9.31
N LYS A 247 34.00 -14.92 9.47
CA LYS A 247 34.37 -15.47 10.78
C LYS A 247 34.84 -14.39 11.75
N GLU A 248 35.69 -13.47 11.28
CA GLU A 248 36.19 -12.36 12.09
C GLU A 248 35.08 -11.37 12.41
N ASP A 249 34.23 -11.08 11.43
CA ASP A 249 33.09 -10.16 11.60
C ASP A 249 32.07 -10.68 12.62
N LEU A 250 31.78 -11.99 12.63
CA LEU A 250 30.91 -12.59 13.64
C LEU A 250 31.52 -12.48 15.05
N VAL A 251 32.84 -12.64 15.19
CA VAL A 251 33.54 -12.43 16.47
C VAL A 251 33.39 -10.98 16.93
N HIS A 252 33.60 -10.01 16.04
CA HIS A 252 33.43 -8.59 16.35
C HIS A 252 31.98 -8.23 16.72
N LEU A 253 30.98 -8.86 16.09
CA LEU A 253 29.58 -8.66 16.44
C LEU A 253 29.27 -9.22 17.83
N LYS A 254 29.76 -10.42 18.16
CA LYS A 254 29.62 -11.01 19.51
C LYS A 254 30.27 -10.16 20.59
N GLU A 255 31.50 -9.71 20.33
CA GLU A 255 32.21 -8.80 21.23
C GLU A 255 31.42 -7.51 21.42
N TRP A 256 30.93 -6.89 20.35
CA TRP A 256 30.11 -5.68 20.45
C TRP A 256 28.82 -5.90 21.25
N ILE A 257 28.11 -7.01 21.03
CA ILE A 257 26.90 -7.39 21.80
C ILE A 257 27.23 -7.48 23.30
N SER A 258 28.37 -8.07 23.67
CA SER A 258 28.78 -8.21 25.07
C SER A 258 29.01 -6.87 25.79
N HIS A 259 29.27 -5.81 25.02
CA HIS A 259 29.43 -4.45 25.53
C HIS A 259 28.10 -3.67 25.59
N GLN A 260 26.97 -4.26 25.20
CA GLN A 260 25.65 -3.62 25.25
C GLN A 260 24.88 -4.08 26.50
N PRO A 261 24.89 -3.34 27.62
CA PRO A 261 24.33 -3.80 28.90
C PRO A 261 22.80 -3.98 28.90
N HIS A 262 22.09 -3.37 27.95
CA HIS A 262 20.64 -3.46 27.80
C HIS A 262 20.20 -4.60 26.89
N ILE A 263 21.07 -5.14 26.03
CA ILE A 263 20.69 -6.16 25.06
C ILE A 263 20.90 -7.55 25.68
N ILE A 264 19.83 -8.34 25.72
CA ILE A 264 19.87 -9.75 26.10
C ILE A 264 19.68 -10.55 24.80
N ALA A 265 20.78 -10.78 24.09
CA ALA A 265 20.77 -11.40 22.77
C ALA A 265 21.13 -12.88 22.79
N ARG A 266 20.56 -13.61 21.83
CA ARG A 266 21.10 -14.89 21.37
C ARG A 266 22.41 -14.63 20.62
N THR A 267 23.46 -15.37 20.99
CA THR A 267 24.83 -15.20 20.45
C THR A 267 25.32 -16.41 19.66
N ASP A 268 24.42 -17.30 19.24
CA ASP A 268 24.73 -18.38 18.30
C ASP A 268 25.28 -17.79 16.99
N ASP A 269 26.35 -18.36 16.43
CA ASP A 269 26.95 -17.87 15.17
C ASP A 269 25.92 -17.81 14.04
N GLN A 270 25.08 -18.84 13.97
CA GLN A 270 24.00 -18.94 13.02
C GLN A 270 23.02 -17.76 13.12
N TRP A 271 22.62 -17.41 14.34
CA TRP A 271 21.67 -16.32 14.57
C TRP A 271 22.26 -14.98 14.17
N ILE A 272 23.50 -14.69 14.59
CA ILE A 272 24.17 -13.44 14.23
C ILE A 272 24.41 -13.37 12.72
N TYR A 273 24.75 -14.50 12.09
CA TYR A 273 24.95 -14.58 10.65
C TYR A 273 23.70 -14.25 9.84
N ILE A 274 22.51 -14.65 10.30
CA ILE A 274 21.22 -14.29 9.67
C ILE A 274 21.11 -12.76 9.55
N PHE A 275 21.36 -12.02 10.63
CA PHE A 275 21.34 -10.55 10.63
C PHE A 275 22.44 -9.97 9.75
N PHE A 276 23.65 -10.51 9.86
CA PHE A 276 24.81 -10.03 9.12
C PHE A 276 24.58 -10.13 7.61
N ARG A 277 24.09 -11.28 7.16
CA ARG A 277 23.79 -11.55 5.76
C ARG A 277 22.62 -10.69 5.26
N GLY A 278 21.55 -10.54 6.03
CA GLY A 278 20.44 -9.63 5.72
C GLY A 278 20.89 -8.18 5.56
N CYS A 279 21.92 -7.79 6.32
CA CYS A 279 22.56 -6.48 6.26
C CYS A 279 23.66 -6.39 5.19
N LYS A 280 23.73 -7.34 4.25
CA LYS A 280 24.72 -7.39 3.14
C LYS A 280 26.17 -7.41 3.63
N CYS A 281 26.38 -8.13 4.73
CA CYS A 281 27.67 -8.29 5.39
C CYS A 281 28.29 -6.97 5.87
N SER A 282 27.46 -5.96 6.18
CA SER A 282 27.91 -4.70 6.77
C SER A 282 27.84 -4.77 8.29
N LEU A 283 29.00 -4.72 8.96
CA LEU A 283 29.10 -4.71 10.43
C LEU A 283 28.22 -3.63 11.07
N GLN A 284 28.36 -2.38 10.61
CA GLN A 284 27.66 -1.24 11.20
C GLN A 284 26.14 -1.41 11.13
N ARG A 285 25.62 -1.79 9.95
CA ARG A 285 24.19 -2.01 9.75
C ARG A 285 23.66 -3.18 10.57
N THR A 286 24.49 -4.21 10.74
CA THR A 286 24.13 -5.38 11.54
C THR A 286 24.00 -5.01 13.01
N LYS A 287 24.89 -4.17 13.54
CA LYS A 287 24.80 -3.64 14.91
C LYS A 287 23.50 -2.86 15.12
N GLU A 288 23.19 -1.93 14.22
CA GLU A 288 21.95 -1.14 14.24
C GLU A 288 20.70 -2.05 14.16
N LYS A 289 20.72 -3.03 13.26
CA LYS A 289 19.62 -3.99 13.07
C LYS A 289 19.39 -4.86 14.31
N ILE A 290 20.46 -5.37 14.93
CA ILE A 290 20.40 -6.17 16.16
C ILE A 290 19.86 -5.33 17.32
N GLU A 291 20.36 -4.10 17.49
CA GLU A 291 19.88 -3.15 18.50
C GLU A 291 18.37 -2.91 18.37
N LYS A 292 17.91 -2.58 17.16
CA LYS A 292 16.48 -2.37 16.89
C LYS A 292 15.65 -3.64 17.04
N TYR A 293 16.13 -4.78 16.57
CA TYR A 293 15.42 -6.05 16.70
C TYR A 293 15.12 -6.37 18.16
N TYR A 294 16.11 -6.36 19.05
CA TYR A 294 15.89 -6.69 20.46
C TYR A 294 15.09 -5.63 21.22
N THR A 295 15.22 -4.36 20.85
CA THR A 295 14.37 -3.28 21.37
C THR A 295 12.89 -3.54 21.01
N LEU A 296 12.62 -3.79 19.73
CA LEU A 296 11.26 -4.04 19.23
C LEU A 296 10.71 -5.39 19.71
N LYS A 297 11.58 -6.38 19.95
CA LYS A 297 11.20 -7.67 20.54
C LYS A 297 10.55 -7.48 21.91
N THR A 298 11.13 -6.63 22.76
CA THR A 298 10.52 -6.28 24.06
C THR A 298 9.28 -5.41 23.88
N ALA A 299 9.31 -4.43 22.98
CA ALA A 299 8.22 -3.46 22.81
C ALA A 299 6.97 -4.00 22.07
N LEU A 300 7.05 -5.19 21.48
CA LEU A 300 5.97 -5.80 20.67
C LEU A 300 5.59 -7.19 21.21
N PRO A 301 5.02 -7.29 22.43
CA PRO A 301 4.58 -8.57 23.00
C PRO A 301 3.51 -9.26 22.15
N GLU A 302 2.73 -8.53 21.36
CA GLU A 302 1.78 -9.11 20.40
C GLU A 302 2.47 -9.92 19.29
N PHE A 303 3.74 -9.65 18.97
CA PHE A 303 4.51 -10.38 17.96
C PHE A 303 5.48 -11.40 18.58
N PHE A 304 6.04 -11.08 19.76
CA PHE A 304 7.15 -11.84 20.35
C PHE A 304 6.84 -12.51 21.70
N GLY A 305 5.71 -12.16 22.33
CA GLY A 305 5.25 -12.78 23.57
C GLY A 305 4.49 -14.08 23.34
N ASP A 306 4.56 -15.00 24.31
CA ASP A 306 3.80 -16.26 24.37
C ASP A 306 3.76 -17.01 23.04
N ARG A 307 4.94 -17.47 22.59
CA ARG A 307 5.14 -18.12 21.29
C ARG A 307 5.23 -19.65 21.37
N ASP A 308 4.67 -20.28 22.42
CA ASP A 308 4.62 -21.75 22.46
C ASP A 308 3.70 -22.25 21.33
N PRO A 309 4.24 -23.00 20.34
CA PRO A 309 3.46 -23.44 19.19
C PRO A 309 2.30 -24.38 19.54
N LEU A 310 2.24 -24.91 20.77
CA LEU A 310 1.12 -25.74 21.24
C LEU A 310 -0.02 -24.94 21.87
N LEU A 311 0.09 -23.62 21.97
CA LEU A 311 -1.02 -22.79 22.46
C LEU A 311 -2.23 -22.89 21.52
N PRO A 312 -3.47 -22.90 22.04
CA PRO A 312 -4.67 -23.15 21.23
C PRO A 312 -4.86 -22.19 20.05
N ASN A 313 -4.59 -20.90 20.24
CA ASN A 313 -4.71 -19.88 19.19
C ASN A 313 -3.65 -20.07 18.08
N ILE A 314 -2.40 -20.36 18.47
CA ILE A 314 -1.33 -20.66 17.51
C ILE A 314 -1.60 -21.97 16.76
N GLN A 315 -2.03 -23.02 17.48
CA GLN A 315 -2.43 -24.30 16.90
C GLN A 315 -3.56 -24.16 15.88
N THR A 316 -4.54 -23.29 16.17
CA THR A 316 -5.62 -22.99 15.24
C THR A 316 -5.04 -22.44 13.94
N ILE A 317 -4.21 -21.41 14.00
CA ILE A 317 -3.61 -20.77 12.82
C ILE A 317 -2.72 -21.74 12.02
N LEU A 318 -1.88 -22.52 12.71
CA LEU A 318 -1.03 -23.54 12.08
C LEU A 318 -1.87 -24.61 11.37
N SER A 319 -2.97 -25.04 11.99
CA SER A 319 -3.87 -26.05 11.41
C SER A 319 -4.67 -25.54 10.21
N LEU A 320 -4.90 -24.23 10.13
CA LEU A 320 -5.51 -23.57 8.99
C LEU A 320 -4.52 -23.32 7.84
N GLY A 321 -3.19 -23.38 8.11
CA GLY A 321 -2.17 -23.16 7.10
C GLY A 321 -2.19 -21.74 6.55
N LEU A 322 -2.42 -20.74 7.40
CA LEU A 322 -2.57 -19.36 6.94
C LEU A 322 -1.28 -18.78 6.38
N LEU A 323 -0.10 -19.29 6.76
CA LEU A 323 1.17 -18.93 6.16
C LEU A 323 2.01 -20.19 5.94
N ILE A 324 2.46 -20.37 4.71
CA ILE A 324 3.16 -21.56 4.27
C ILE A 324 4.39 -21.14 3.46
N PRO A 325 5.61 -21.39 3.94
CA PRO A 325 6.80 -21.29 3.11
C PRO A 325 6.76 -22.32 1.99
N LEU A 326 6.98 -21.87 0.76
CA LEU A 326 6.99 -22.72 -0.42
C LEU A 326 8.38 -23.34 -0.65
N PRO A 327 8.48 -24.47 -1.37
CA PRO A 327 9.76 -25.09 -1.70
C PRO A 327 10.71 -24.14 -2.44
N LYS A 328 12.03 -24.30 -2.26
CA LYS A 328 13.03 -23.55 -3.05
C LYS A 328 13.02 -24.06 -4.50
N ALA A 329 13.04 -23.16 -5.48
CA ALA A 329 13.48 -23.52 -6.82
C ALA A 329 14.99 -23.81 -6.83
N SER A 330 15.41 -24.82 -7.60
CA SER A 330 16.83 -25.10 -7.82
C SER A 330 17.54 -23.86 -8.40
N ASN A 331 18.71 -23.52 -7.86
CA ASN A 331 19.56 -22.42 -8.32
C ASN A 331 18.93 -21.01 -8.25
N SER A 332 17.85 -20.81 -7.49
CA SER A 332 17.28 -19.50 -7.23
C SER A 332 17.56 -19.03 -5.80
N SER A 333 17.92 -17.77 -5.65
CA SER A 333 17.95 -17.09 -4.35
C SER A 333 16.58 -16.55 -3.95
N ALA A 334 15.52 -16.75 -4.74
CA ALA A 334 14.18 -16.34 -4.38
C ALA A 334 13.52 -17.32 -3.40
N ARG A 335 12.82 -16.78 -2.41
CA ARG A 335 12.09 -17.52 -1.39
C ARG A 335 10.65 -17.04 -1.38
N TYR A 336 9.74 -17.95 -1.64
CA TYR A 336 8.32 -17.65 -1.76
C TYR A 336 7.57 -18.14 -0.53
N PHE A 337 6.62 -17.34 -0.09
CA PHE A 337 5.69 -17.65 0.99
C PHE A 337 4.28 -17.52 0.45
N PHE A 338 3.39 -18.40 0.87
CA PHE A 338 1.97 -18.35 0.53
C PHE A 338 1.15 -18.04 1.77
N HIS A 339 0.32 -17.02 1.69
CA HIS A 339 -0.65 -16.62 2.69
C HIS A 339 -2.05 -16.76 2.10
N GLN A 340 -2.99 -17.29 2.88
CA GLN A 340 -4.39 -17.44 2.46
C GLN A 340 -5.34 -16.88 3.51
N CYS A 341 -6.36 -16.13 3.07
CA CYS A 341 -7.35 -15.52 3.96
C CYS A 341 -8.62 -16.38 4.14
N LYS A 342 -8.91 -17.29 3.19
CA LYS A 342 -10.19 -18.00 3.07
C LYS A 342 -10.70 -18.66 4.36
N PHE A 343 -9.78 -19.19 5.16
CA PHE A 343 -10.10 -19.97 6.35
C PHE A 343 -9.95 -19.19 7.67
N ALA A 344 -9.58 -17.90 7.60
CA ALA A 344 -9.26 -17.07 8.75
C ALA A 344 -10.50 -16.34 9.29
N ASP A 345 -11.48 -17.06 9.86
CA ASP A 345 -12.69 -16.45 10.43
C ASP A 345 -12.33 -15.28 11.39
N PRO A 346 -12.68 -14.02 11.06
CA PRO A 346 -12.20 -12.85 11.79
C PRO A 346 -12.78 -12.72 13.20
N GLU A 347 -13.82 -13.50 13.54
CA GLU A 347 -14.34 -13.57 14.92
C GLU A 347 -13.56 -14.54 15.80
N LYS A 348 -12.87 -15.53 15.19
CA LYS A 348 -12.15 -16.61 15.89
C LYS A 348 -10.64 -16.49 15.77
N VAL A 349 -10.16 -15.87 14.69
CA VAL A 349 -8.75 -15.72 14.37
C VAL A 349 -8.39 -14.24 14.43
N HIS A 350 -7.59 -13.90 15.43
CA HIS A 350 -7.12 -12.53 15.62
C HIS A 350 -5.90 -12.24 14.75
N PHE A 351 -5.91 -11.09 14.07
CA PHE A 351 -4.83 -10.68 13.17
C PHE A 351 -3.48 -10.53 13.89
N THR A 352 -3.48 -10.14 15.16
CA THR A 352 -2.27 -10.12 16.01
C THR A 352 -1.64 -11.51 16.15
N ASP A 353 -2.45 -12.55 16.32
CA ASP A 353 -1.97 -13.92 16.42
C ASP A 353 -1.47 -14.44 15.05
N VAL A 354 -2.12 -14.03 13.95
CA VAL A 354 -1.65 -14.32 12.59
C VAL A 354 -0.27 -13.71 12.37
N LEU A 355 -0.05 -12.45 12.75
CA LEU A 355 1.25 -11.79 12.65
C LEU A 355 2.31 -12.47 13.53
N LYS A 356 1.95 -12.88 14.76
CA LYS A 356 2.82 -13.66 15.63
C LYS A 356 3.28 -14.96 14.98
N VAL A 357 2.34 -15.75 14.45
CA VAL A 357 2.66 -17.00 13.76
C VAL A 357 3.48 -16.74 12.49
N PHE A 358 3.23 -15.63 11.78
CA PHE A 358 4.06 -15.22 10.65
C PHE A 358 5.52 -15.06 11.07
N VAL A 359 5.77 -14.27 12.12
CA VAL A 359 7.12 -14.05 12.64
C VAL A 359 7.75 -15.37 13.12
N MET A 360 6.99 -16.25 13.77
CA MET A 360 7.46 -17.58 14.18
C MET A 360 7.91 -18.43 12.97
N VAL A 361 7.10 -18.46 11.91
CA VAL A 361 7.45 -19.21 10.69
C VAL A 361 8.71 -18.64 10.04
N LEU A 362 8.85 -17.32 9.98
CA LEU A 362 10.04 -16.68 9.44
C LEU A 362 11.29 -16.96 10.28
N ASP A 363 11.18 -16.93 11.61
CA ASP A 363 12.28 -17.29 12.52
C ASP A 363 12.79 -18.70 12.22
N VAL A 364 11.89 -19.68 12.07
CA VAL A 364 12.25 -21.07 11.76
C VAL A 364 12.84 -21.19 10.35
N VAL A 365 12.28 -20.51 9.36
CA VAL A 365 12.81 -20.51 7.99
C VAL A 365 14.25 -19.98 7.96
N PHE A 366 14.54 -18.88 8.66
CA PHE A 366 15.91 -18.35 8.72
C PHE A 366 16.86 -19.28 9.47
N MET A 367 16.36 -20.00 10.49
CA MET A 367 17.16 -20.99 11.23
C MET A 367 17.38 -22.30 10.47
N GLU A 368 16.52 -22.68 9.52
CA GLU A 368 16.73 -23.87 8.69
C GLU A 368 17.54 -23.55 7.43
N ASP A 369 17.41 -22.34 6.91
CA ASP A 369 18.11 -21.86 5.73
C ASP A 369 18.74 -20.50 5.98
N ILE A 370 19.99 -20.51 6.43
CA ILE A 370 20.77 -19.29 6.71
C ILE A 370 20.95 -18.40 5.47
N GLU A 371 20.88 -18.98 4.27
CA GLU A 371 20.93 -18.23 3.02
C GLU A 371 19.66 -17.39 2.78
N CYS A 372 18.55 -17.74 3.43
CA CYS A 372 17.25 -17.09 3.27
C CYS A 372 17.28 -15.61 3.71
N SER A 373 18.03 -15.25 4.74
CA SER A 373 18.09 -13.84 5.17
C SER A 373 18.80 -12.95 4.14
N GLY A 374 19.73 -13.55 3.40
CA GLY A 374 20.37 -12.98 2.21
C GLY A 374 19.64 -13.28 0.91
N SER A 375 18.41 -13.79 0.94
CA SER A 375 17.62 -14.14 -0.23
C SER A 375 16.58 -13.08 -0.57
N GLU A 376 15.96 -13.21 -1.73
CA GLU A 376 14.87 -12.34 -2.17
C GLU A 376 13.54 -12.93 -1.69
N LEU A 377 12.83 -12.23 -0.79
CA LEU A 377 11.61 -12.77 -0.19
C LEU A 377 10.36 -12.26 -0.92
N TYR A 378 9.51 -13.18 -1.34
CA TYR A 378 8.26 -12.89 -2.05
C TYR A 378 7.08 -13.48 -1.27
N LEU A 379 6.06 -12.67 -1.03
CA LEU A 379 4.83 -13.11 -0.36
C LEU A 379 3.69 -13.15 -1.37
N LEU A 380 3.14 -14.33 -1.61
CA LEU A 380 1.89 -14.53 -2.34
C LEU A 380 0.75 -14.49 -1.32
N CYS A 381 -0.20 -13.58 -1.50
CA CYS A 381 -1.37 -13.42 -0.66
C CYS A 381 -2.63 -13.76 -1.47
N ASP A 382 -3.22 -14.92 -1.22
CA ASP A 382 -4.55 -15.25 -1.70
C ASP A 382 -5.60 -14.60 -0.79
N LEU A 383 -6.27 -13.58 -1.34
CA LEU A 383 -7.28 -12.79 -0.65
C LEU A 383 -8.70 -13.35 -0.83
N ASP A 384 -8.87 -14.57 -1.37
CA ASP A 384 -10.17 -15.26 -1.31
C ASP A 384 -10.68 -15.31 0.15
N GLY A 385 -11.95 -14.99 0.35
CA GLY A 385 -12.58 -14.85 1.67
C GLY A 385 -12.23 -13.58 2.46
N PHE A 386 -11.33 -12.72 1.99
CA PHE A 386 -11.03 -11.44 2.65
C PHE A 386 -12.27 -10.51 2.64
N ASN A 387 -12.50 -9.80 3.74
CA ASN A 387 -13.67 -8.94 3.93
C ASN A 387 -13.39 -7.79 4.91
N VAL A 388 -14.38 -6.91 5.12
CA VAL A 388 -14.27 -5.73 6.01
C VAL A 388 -13.92 -6.06 7.46
N HIS A 389 -14.29 -7.24 7.97
CA HIS A 389 -13.99 -7.63 9.33
C HIS A 389 -12.51 -7.98 9.51
N HIS A 390 -11.89 -8.62 8.51
CA HIS A 390 -10.43 -8.80 8.47
C HIS A 390 -9.72 -7.44 8.44
N LEU A 391 -10.19 -6.54 7.57
CA LEU A 391 -9.64 -5.19 7.47
C LEU A 391 -9.74 -4.44 8.81
N ALA A 392 -10.88 -4.53 9.51
CA ALA A 392 -11.10 -3.85 10.79
C ALA A 392 -10.11 -4.26 11.90
N GLN A 393 -9.54 -5.47 11.83
CA GLN A 393 -8.53 -5.93 12.81
C GLN A 393 -7.15 -5.31 12.60
N ALA A 394 -6.84 -4.83 11.40
CA ALA A 394 -5.57 -4.22 11.07
C ALA A 394 -5.53 -2.75 11.57
N THR A 395 -5.60 -2.55 12.88
CA THR A 395 -5.70 -1.21 13.46
C THR A 395 -4.50 -0.33 13.11
N PRO A 396 -4.68 1.00 13.19
CA PRO A 396 -3.59 1.94 13.04
C PRO A 396 -2.29 1.68 13.77
N SER A 397 -2.43 1.43 15.07
CA SER A 397 -1.29 1.15 15.93
C SER A 397 -0.59 -0.13 15.50
N LEU A 398 -1.36 -1.19 15.21
CA LEU A 398 -0.82 -2.49 14.81
C LEU A 398 -0.09 -2.44 13.46
N CYS A 399 -0.66 -1.77 12.45
CA CYS A 399 0.01 -1.60 11.17
C CYS A 399 1.32 -0.81 11.32
N LYS A 400 1.32 0.28 12.09
CA LYS A 400 2.54 1.08 12.33
C LYS A 400 3.62 0.24 13.01
N LYS A 401 3.26 -0.56 14.02
CA LYS A 401 4.16 -1.50 14.69
C LYS A 401 4.75 -2.54 13.73
N GLY A 402 3.91 -3.14 12.87
CA GLY A 402 4.33 -4.07 11.82
C GLY A 402 5.32 -3.44 10.84
N VAL A 403 5.02 -2.23 10.37
CA VAL A 403 5.89 -1.46 9.46
C VAL A 403 7.22 -1.11 10.12
N THR A 404 7.20 -0.63 11.36
CA THR A 404 8.42 -0.34 12.12
C THR A 404 9.26 -1.60 12.29
N PHE A 405 8.66 -2.74 12.64
CA PHE A 405 9.37 -4.01 12.72
C PHE A 405 10.00 -4.42 11.38
N LEU A 406 9.23 -4.41 10.29
CA LEU A 406 9.70 -4.81 8.97
C LEU A 406 10.84 -3.91 8.44
N ARG A 407 10.79 -2.61 8.76
CA ARG A 407 11.86 -1.65 8.43
C ARG A 407 13.10 -1.84 9.30
N ASP A 408 12.92 -1.80 10.62
CA ASP A 408 14.01 -1.55 11.55
C ASP A 408 14.54 -2.84 12.18
N GLY A 409 13.68 -3.82 12.46
CA GLY A 409 14.05 -5.04 13.17
C GLY A 409 14.17 -6.28 12.29
N PHE A 410 13.43 -6.38 11.20
CA PHE A 410 13.36 -7.60 10.38
C PHE A 410 14.69 -7.88 9.65
N PRO A 411 15.27 -9.10 9.79
CA PRO A 411 16.55 -9.44 9.18
C PRO A 411 16.46 -9.91 7.72
N GLY A 412 15.26 -9.99 7.13
CA GLY A 412 15.04 -10.44 5.74
C GLY A 412 14.97 -9.30 4.71
N ARG A 413 14.87 -9.68 3.42
CA ARG A 413 14.78 -8.74 2.29
C ARG A 413 13.52 -8.98 1.45
N PRO A 414 12.35 -8.45 1.86
CA PRO A 414 11.15 -8.44 1.03
C PRO A 414 11.40 -7.75 -0.31
N GLN A 415 11.12 -8.48 -1.38
CA GLN A 415 11.28 -8.08 -2.79
C GLN A 415 9.95 -8.04 -3.54
N GLY A 416 8.91 -8.76 -3.10
CA GLY A 416 7.62 -8.68 -3.75
C GLY A 416 6.43 -9.15 -2.92
N PHE A 417 5.26 -8.56 -3.23
CA PHE A 417 3.96 -8.87 -2.65
C PHE A 417 2.99 -9.11 -3.79
N TYR A 418 2.55 -10.35 -3.92
CA TYR A 418 1.78 -10.85 -5.05
C TYR A 418 0.39 -11.18 -4.56
N PHE A 419 -0.61 -10.40 -4.95
CA PHE A 419 -1.98 -10.61 -4.51
C PHE A 419 -2.76 -11.41 -5.54
N LEU A 420 -3.42 -12.47 -5.08
CA LEU A 420 -4.33 -13.30 -5.85
C LEU A 420 -5.75 -13.05 -5.34
N ASN A 421 -6.76 -13.22 -6.21
CA ASN A 421 -8.17 -13.05 -5.88
C ASN A 421 -8.46 -11.72 -5.16
N PHE A 422 -7.86 -10.63 -5.67
CA PHE A 422 -7.89 -9.31 -5.04
C PHE A 422 -9.33 -8.76 -5.00
N PRO A 423 -9.90 -8.52 -3.80
CA PRO A 423 -11.30 -8.12 -3.68
C PRO A 423 -11.47 -6.63 -4.00
N SER A 424 -12.56 -6.30 -4.69
CA SER A 424 -12.82 -4.94 -5.17
C SER A 424 -12.87 -3.87 -4.08
N ILE A 425 -13.20 -4.26 -2.85
CA ILE A 425 -13.14 -3.36 -1.69
C ILE A 425 -11.75 -2.79 -1.43
N LEU A 426 -10.69 -3.50 -1.85
CA LEU A 426 -9.31 -3.07 -1.71
C LEU A 426 -8.83 -2.24 -2.91
N ASP A 427 -9.56 -2.19 -4.04
CA ASP A 427 -9.16 -1.41 -5.22
C ASP A 427 -8.99 0.06 -4.89
N HIS A 428 -9.92 0.63 -4.13
CA HIS A 428 -9.83 2.02 -3.69
C HIS A 428 -8.63 2.26 -2.78
N ILE A 429 -8.30 1.32 -1.90
CA ILE A 429 -7.12 1.41 -1.04
C ILE A 429 -5.86 1.38 -1.92
N PHE A 430 -5.76 0.41 -2.82
CA PHE A 430 -4.59 0.19 -3.66
C PHE A 430 -4.36 1.33 -4.65
N ASN A 431 -5.39 1.80 -5.35
CA ASN A 431 -5.30 2.91 -6.29
C ASN A 431 -4.96 4.23 -5.60
N THR A 432 -5.27 4.38 -4.30
CA THR A 432 -4.81 5.51 -3.49
C THR A 432 -3.33 5.38 -3.10
N VAL A 433 -2.85 4.15 -2.86
CA VAL A 433 -1.47 3.88 -2.46
C VAL A 433 -0.50 3.93 -3.63
N LYS A 434 -0.83 3.26 -4.72
CA LYS A 434 0.07 2.98 -5.84
C LYS A 434 0.79 4.23 -6.37
N PRO A 435 0.15 5.40 -6.54
CA PRO A 435 0.84 6.62 -7.02
C PRO A 435 1.85 7.19 -6.02
N LEU A 436 1.71 6.86 -4.73
CA LEU A 436 2.64 7.27 -3.68
C LEU A 436 3.88 6.36 -3.60
N LEU A 437 3.76 5.16 -4.18
CA LEU A 437 4.88 4.22 -4.29
C LEU A 437 5.72 4.64 -5.50
N GLY A 438 6.99 4.98 -5.27
CA GLY A 438 7.93 5.22 -6.37
C GLY A 438 7.98 4.01 -7.32
N LYS A 439 8.46 4.21 -8.56
CA LYS A 439 8.46 3.19 -9.64
C LYS A 439 9.01 1.83 -9.18
N LYS A 440 10.12 1.84 -8.44
CA LYS A 440 10.80 0.63 -7.93
C LYS A 440 9.95 -0.19 -6.97
N LEU A 441 9.05 0.45 -6.26
CA LEU A 441 8.30 -0.16 -5.19
C LEU A 441 6.89 -0.56 -5.63
N SER A 442 6.29 0.27 -6.47
CA SER A 442 5.11 -0.09 -7.24
C SER A 442 5.36 -1.39 -8.01
N SER A 443 6.55 -1.58 -8.61
CA SER A 443 6.90 -2.82 -9.32
C SER A 443 7.05 -4.06 -8.43
N ARG A 444 7.20 -3.89 -7.12
CA ARG A 444 7.22 -5.01 -6.15
C ARG A 444 5.84 -5.50 -5.78
N ILE A 445 4.79 -4.76 -6.14
CA ILE A 445 3.42 -5.18 -5.91
C ILE A 445 2.83 -5.63 -7.22
N LYS A 446 2.34 -6.87 -7.24
CA LYS A 446 1.65 -7.41 -8.41
C LYS A 446 0.32 -7.95 -7.97
N ILE A 447 -0.72 -7.64 -8.74
CA ILE A 447 -2.07 -8.15 -8.54
C ILE A 447 -2.34 -9.04 -9.74
N TYR A 448 -2.67 -10.29 -9.47
CA TYR A 448 -3.00 -11.27 -10.49
C TYR A 448 -4.49 -11.56 -10.44
N LYS A 449 -5.11 -11.61 -11.62
CA LYS A 449 -6.51 -12.06 -11.74
C LYS A 449 -6.58 -13.57 -11.53
N THR A 450 -7.78 -14.09 -11.27
CA THR A 450 -8.00 -15.53 -11.18
C THR A 450 -7.59 -16.19 -12.51
N ASN A 451 -6.76 -17.24 -12.44
CA ASN A 451 -6.18 -17.94 -13.61
C ASN A 451 -5.32 -17.05 -14.53
N ASP A 452 -4.67 -16.04 -13.97
CA ASP A 452 -3.74 -15.21 -14.73
C ASP A 452 -2.42 -15.94 -15.00
N ASP A 453 -2.18 -16.29 -16.27
CA ASP A 453 -0.96 -16.94 -16.71
C ASP A 453 0.31 -16.11 -16.39
N GLN A 454 0.17 -14.79 -16.14
CA GLN A 454 1.28 -13.93 -15.76
C GLN A 454 1.91 -14.32 -14.42
N LEU A 455 1.18 -14.99 -13.52
CA LEU A 455 1.75 -15.48 -12.26
C LEU A 455 2.93 -16.43 -12.50
N PHE A 456 2.84 -17.28 -13.53
CA PHE A 456 3.89 -18.25 -13.88
C PHE A 456 5.14 -17.59 -14.47
N ASN A 457 5.05 -16.33 -14.91
CA ASN A 457 6.23 -15.57 -15.33
C ASN A 457 7.06 -15.06 -14.14
N ASP A 458 6.42 -14.89 -12.99
CA ASP A 458 7.02 -14.30 -11.79
C ASP A 458 7.34 -15.31 -10.70
N VAL A 459 6.65 -16.46 -10.71
CA VAL A 459 6.83 -17.55 -9.74
C VAL A 459 7.03 -18.86 -10.50
N PRO A 460 8.16 -19.58 -10.27
CA PRO A 460 8.40 -20.85 -10.93
C PRO A 460 7.29 -21.88 -10.67
N ASP A 461 6.87 -22.59 -11.72
CA ASP A 461 5.81 -23.61 -11.66
C ASP A 461 6.10 -24.71 -10.64
N VAL A 462 7.36 -25.14 -10.51
CA VAL A 462 7.81 -26.14 -9.53
C VAL A 462 7.72 -25.68 -8.07
N VAL A 463 7.61 -24.37 -7.82
CA VAL A 463 7.44 -23.78 -6.48
C VAL A 463 5.97 -23.62 -6.14
N LEU A 464 5.14 -23.27 -7.13
CA LEU A 464 3.71 -23.03 -6.94
C LEU A 464 2.96 -24.32 -6.52
N PRO A 465 2.07 -24.24 -5.52
CA PRO A 465 1.20 -25.34 -5.17
C PRO A 465 0.27 -25.78 -6.30
N LYS A 466 -0.17 -27.05 -6.25
CA LYS A 466 -1.07 -27.64 -7.26
C LYS A 466 -2.39 -26.88 -7.38
N GLU A 467 -2.91 -26.38 -6.27
CA GLU A 467 -4.16 -25.63 -6.18
C GLU A 467 -4.07 -24.27 -6.89
N LEU A 468 -2.85 -23.74 -7.11
CA LEU A 468 -2.59 -22.53 -7.89
C LEU A 468 -2.14 -22.84 -9.33
N GLY A 469 -2.36 -24.06 -9.80
CA GLY A 469 -1.97 -24.51 -11.15
C GLY A 469 -0.48 -24.85 -11.30
N GLY A 470 0.27 -24.91 -10.20
CA GLY A 470 1.68 -25.27 -10.20
C GLY A 470 1.97 -26.78 -10.19
N LYS A 471 3.25 -27.12 -10.17
CA LYS A 471 3.80 -28.49 -10.09
C LYS A 471 4.41 -28.83 -8.72
N GLY A 472 4.35 -27.91 -7.76
CA GLY A 472 4.86 -28.09 -6.41
C GLY A 472 4.01 -29.06 -5.56
N LYS A 473 4.34 -29.12 -4.27
CA LYS A 473 3.51 -29.82 -3.27
C LYS A 473 2.15 -29.14 -3.14
N SER A 474 1.12 -29.91 -2.76
CA SER A 474 -0.19 -29.32 -2.43
C SER A 474 -0.11 -28.43 -1.19
N ILE A 475 -1.04 -27.49 -1.08
CA ILE A 475 -1.19 -26.64 0.11
C ILE A 475 -1.40 -27.50 1.36
N GLU A 476 -2.17 -28.59 1.26
CA GLU A 476 -2.43 -29.49 2.39
C GLU A 476 -1.16 -30.20 2.87
N GLU A 477 -0.36 -30.74 1.94
CA GLU A 477 0.92 -31.38 2.27
C GLU A 477 1.87 -30.39 2.98
N LEU A 478 1.99 -29.18 2.43
CA LEU A 478 2.86 -28.14 2.99
C LEU A 478 2.37 -27.66 4.36
N LYS A 479 1.04 -27.55 4.55
CA LYS A 479 0.43 -27.17 5.83
C LYS A 479 0.79 -28.17 6.93
N ILE A 480 0.65 -29.47 6.66
CA ILE A 480 1.00 -30.53 7.61
C ILE A 480 2.49 -30.48 7.95
N GLU A 481 3.34 -30.38 6.92
CA GLU A 481 4.80 -30.31 7.07
C GLU A 481 5.22 -29.11 7.93
N TRP A 482 4.72 -27.91 7.61
CA TRP A 482 5.09 -26.70 8.34
C TRP A 482 4.51 -26.65 9.75
N LYS A 483 3.29 -27.16 9.97
CA LYS A 483 2.76 -27.30 11.33
C LYS A 483 3.69 -28.15 12.20
N GLN A 484 4.05 -29.35 11.74
CA GLN A 484 4.97 -30.25 12.46
C GLN A 484 6.35 -29.62 12.66
N LYS A 485 6.85 -28.91 11.64
CA LYS A 485 8.12 -28.19 11.73
C LYS A 485 8.09 -27.12 12.83
N ILE A 486 7.08 -26.27 12.87
CA ILE A 486 6.95 -25.23 13.90
C ILE A 486 6.81 -25.85 15.29
N GLU A 487 6.03 -26.93 15.43
CA GLU A 487 5.90 -27.68 16.69
C GLU A 487 7.24 -28.26 17.17
N SER A 488 8.08 -28.76 16.25
CA SER A 488 9.41 -29.29 16.60
C SER A 488 10.35 -28.23 17.19
N TYR A 489 10.10 -26.95 16.90
CA TYR A 489 10.85 -25.80 17.44
C TYR A 489 10.30 -25.28 18.79
N ARG A 490 9.36 -25.98 19.42
CA ARG A 490 8.74 -25.55 20.70
C ARG A 490 9.76 -25.08 21.74
N ASN A 491 10.78 -25.89 22.03
CA ASN A 491 11.78 -25.55 23.04
C ASN A 491 12.53 -24.26 22.68
N TRP A 492 12.83 -24.07 21.39
CA TRP A 492 13.49 -22.86 20.90
C TRP A 492 12.63 -21.62 21.15
N PHE A 493 11.31 -21.69 20.90
CA PHE A 493 10.38 -20.59 21.17
C PHE A 493 10.14 -20.32 22.65
N VAL A 494 10.03 -21.38 23.47
CA VAL A 494 9.84 -21.24 24.92
C VAL A 494 11.07 -20.57 25.54
N GLU A 495 12.27 -20.94 25.11
CA GLU A 495 13.49 -20.28 25.57
C GLU A 495 13.63 -18.85 25.06
N ASP A 496 13.07 -18.54 23.90
CA ASP A 496 13.28 -17.26 23.24
C ASP A 496 12.70 -16.06 24.00
N ILE A 497 11.75 -16.30 24.90
CA ILE A 497 11.18 -15.30 25.84
C ILE A 497 12.26 -14.65 26.72
N LYS A 498 13.39 -15.33 26.95
CA LYS A 498 14.50 -14.77 27.77
C LYS A 498 15.29 -13.67 27.05
N TYR A 499 15.16 -13.56 25.73
CA TYR A 499 15.89 -12.59 24.92
C TYR A 499 15.07 -11.34 24.65
N GLY A 500 15.73 -10.19 24.55
CA GLY A 500 15.09 -8.90 24.39
C GLY A 500 16.01 -7.76 24.77
N CYS A 501 15.41 -6.69 25.26
CA CYS A 501 16.06 -5.50 25.76
C CYS A 501 15.54 -5.14 27.18
N ASP A 502 16.46 -4.79 28.06
CA ASP A 502 16.20 -4.12 29.35
C ASP A 502 16.57 -2.63 29.21
N GLU A 503 15.59 -1.81 28.86
CA GLU A 503 15.76 -0.38 28.59
C GLU A 503 16.33 0.39 29.80
N SER A 504 16.18 -0.10 31.04
CA SER A 504 16.74 0.54 32.23
C SER A 504 18.28 0.55 32.25
N LYS A 505 18.90 -0.37 31.50
CA LYS A 505 20.35 -0.50 31.38
C LYS A 505 20.90 0.21 30.14
N ARG A 506 20.06 0.87 29.33
CA ARG A 506 20.51 1.52 28.09
C ARG A 506 21.36 2.73 28.44
N VAL A 507 22.55 2.81 27.83
CA VAL A 507 23.41 3.99 27.95
C VAL A 507 22.87 5.08 27.03
N GLY A 508 22.42 6.20 27.58
CA GLY A 508 21.83 7.32 26.83
C GLY A 508 20.34 7.48 27.11
N SER A 509 19.57 7.88 26.09
CA SER A 509 18.12 8.11 26.23
C SER A 509 17.34 6.79 26.24
N PHE A 510 16.52 6.61 27.26
CA PHE A 510 15.49 5.58 27.34
C PHE A 510 14.53 5.71 26.15
N LEU A 511 14.25 4.63 25.44
CA LEU A 511 13.28 4.62 24.35
C LEU A 511 11.90 4.27 24.90
N THR A 512 10.93 5.18 24.74
CA THR A 512 9.53 4.94 25.06
C THR A 512 8.77 4.37 23.86
N ASP A 513 7.60 3.80 24.10
CA ASP A 513 6.67 3.42 23.02
C ASP A 513 6.34 4.61 22.10
N SER A 514 6.28 5.82 22.65
CA SER A 514 6.08 7.04 21.86
C SER A 514 7.28 7.35 20.96
N ASP A 515 8.50 7.02 21.35
CA ASP A 515 9.70 7.22 20.53
C ASP A 515 9.76 6.18 19.39
N LEU A 516 9.31 4.95 19.65
CA LEU A 516 9.31 3.84 18.70
C LEU A 516 8.15 3.93 17.70
N PHE A 517 6.97 4.33 18.19
CA PHE A 517 5.70 4.24 17.47
C PHE A 517 4.97 5.58 17.37
N GLY A 518 5.56 6.70 17.82
CA GLY A 518 4.93 8.03 17.83
C GLY A 518 3.82 8.17 18.88
N ILE A 519 3.31 9.39 19.06
CA ILE A 519 2.22 9.68 20.00
C ILE A 519 0.93 9.00 19.49
N GLU A 520 0.40 8.04 20.25
CA GLU A 520 -0.96 7.53 20.02
C GLU A 520 -1.96 8.67 20.25
N GLY A 521 -2.73 9.01 19.22
CA GLY A 521 -3.81 9.99 19.35
C GLY A 521 -4.84 9.52 20.37
N SER A 522 -4.88 10.19 21.53
CA SER A 522 -5.89 9.96 22.56
C SER A 522 -7.28 10.31 22.00
N PHE A 523 -8.05 9.30 21.61
CA PHE A 523 -9.49 9.46 21.41
C PHE A 523 -10.14 9.59 22.79
N LYS A 524 -10.28 10.83 23.27
CA LYS A 524 -11.09 11.12 24.44
C LYS A 524 -12.52 10.62 24.18
N LYS A 525 -12.95 9.64 24.96
CA LYS A 525 -14.37 9.32 25.17
C LYS A 525 -15.06 10.63 25.59
N LEU A 526 -15.95 11.15 24.74
CA LEU A 526 -16.89 12.19 25.12
C LEU A 526 -17.92 11.55 26.04
N THR A 527 -17.73 11.69 27.34
CA THR A 527 -18.84 11.62 28.30
C THR A 527 -19.66 12.89 28.12
N ILE A 528 -20.89 12.71 27.66
CA ILE A 528 -21.91 13.76 27.59
C ILE A 528 -22.65 13.67 28.92
N ASP A 529 -22.57 14.74 29.73
CA ASP A 529 -23.48 14.99 30.86
C ASP A 529 -24.79 15.60 30.36
#